data_AF-A0A2V9N2Y9-F1
#
_entry.id   AF-A0A2V9N2Y9-F1
#
_cell.length_a   1.000
_cell.length_b   1.000
_cell.length_c   1.000
_cell.angle_alpha   90.00
_cell.angle_beta   90.00
_cell.angle_gamma   90.00
#
_symmetry.space_group_name_H-M   'P 1'
#
loop_
_entity.id
_entity.type
_entity.pdbx_description
1 polymer ?
#
loop_
_entity_poly.entity_id
_entity_poly.type
_entity_poly.pdbx_seq_one_letter_code
_entity_poly.pdbx_strand_id
1 'polypeptide(L)' 'MKAIEAGAIQLELKYCERCGALWLRPSGSDLVFCATCALVMAGLAPNSRFLNPRQSAGFQAGDPTFWSEGGNA' A
#
# COMPACT_ATOMS: atom_id res chain seq x y z
N MET A 1 12.57 21.76 -9.17
CA MET A 1 11.47 20.83 -9.50
C MET A 1 11.05 21.12 -10.93
N LYS A 2 10.94 20.11 -11.81
CA LYS A 2 10.55 20.35 -13.22
C LYS A 2 9.10 20.83 -13.27
N ALA A 3 8.80 21.71 -14.23
CA ALA A 3 7.43 22.16 -14.47
C ALA A 3 6.57 20.92 -14.78
N ILE A 4 5.45 20.81 -14.08
CA ILE A 4 4.45 19.77 -14.33
C ILE A 4 3.61 20.27 -15.49
N GLU A 5 3.50 19.44 -16.54
CA GLU A 5 2.74 19.75 -17.75
C GLU A 5 1.29 20.17 -17.40
N ALA A 6 0.75 21.12 -18.16
CA ALA A 6 -0.62 21.57 -17.98
C ALA A 6 -1.61 20.39 -18.08
N GLY A 7 -2.29 20.08 -16.97
CA GLY A 7 -3.23 18.96 -16.86
C GLY A 7 -2.67 17.71 -16.15
N ALA A 8 -1.41 17.68 -15.75
CA ALA A 8 -0.87 16.60 -14.93
C ALA A 8 -1.11 16.86 -13.42
N ILE A 9 -1.48 15.80 -12.70
CA ILE A 9 -1.58 15.82 -11.23
C ILE A 9 -0.30 15.28 -10.60
N GLN A 10 0.23 15.98 -9.60
CA GLN A 10 1.36 15.47 -8.85
C GLN A 10 0.87 14.51 -7.77
N LEU A 11 1.33 13.27 -7.86
CA LEU A 11 1.09 12.25 -6.85
C LEU A 11 2.40 11.89 -6.18
N GLU A 12 2.30 11.49 -4.92
CA GLU A 12 3.39 10.89 -4.18
C GLU A 12 2.97 9.53 -3.64
N LEU A 13 3.97 8.67 -3.47
CA LEU A 13 3.81 7.32 -2.99
C LEU A 13 3.97 7.29 -1.47
N LYS A 14 3.00 6.74 -0.75
CA LYS A 14 3.00 6.69 0.72
C LYS A 14 2.56 5.32 1.22
N TYR A 15 2.99 4.95 2.42
CA TYR A 15 2.46 3.80 3.15
C TYR A 15 1.23 4.20 3.96
N CYS A 16 0.20 3.35 3.96
CA CYS A 16 -0.97 3.51 4.83
C CYS A 16 -0.60 3.21 6.29
N GLU A 17 -0.80 4.15 7.20
CA GLU A 17 -0.43 4.00 8.62
C GLU A 17 -1.23 2.91 9.36
N ARG A 18 -2.38 2.49 8.80
CA ARG A 18 -3.20 1.41 9.38
C ARG A 18 -2.81 0.02 8.88
N CYS A 19 -2.47 -0.12 7.60
CA CYS A 19 -2.36 -1.44 6.98
C CYS A 19 -1.06 -1.69 6.22
N GLY A 20 -0.13 -0.73 6.22
CA GLY A 20 1.17 -0.83 5.55
C GLY A 20 1.10 -0.89 4.03
N ALA A 21 -0.08 -0.82 3.42
CA ALA A 21 -0.22 -0.85 1.98
C ALA A 21 0.39 0.39 1.33
N LEU A 22 1.11 0.18 0.24
CA LEU A 22 1.66 1.24 -0.60
C LEU A 22 0.55 1.81 -1.49
N TRP A 23 0.38 3.13 -1.49
CA TRP A 23 -0.68 3.81 -2.23
C TRP A 23 -0.25 5.21 -2.72
N LEU A 24 -0.95 5.72 -3.73
CA LEU A 24 -0.70 7.06 -4.29
C LEU A 24 -1.64 8.08 -3.64
N ARG A 25 -1.11 9.24 -3.26
CA ARG A 25 -1.87 10.39 -2.77
C ARG A 25 -1.48 11.67 -3.51
N PRO A 26 -2.35 12.69 -3.56
CA PRO A 26 -1.95 14.01 -4.05
C PRO A 26 -0.74 14.54 -3.25
N SER A 27 0.25 15.06 -3.97
CA SER A 27 1.45 15.65 -3.39
C SER A 27 1.07 16.75 -2.39
N GLY A 28 1.60 16.68 -1.17
CA GLY A 28 1.32 17.65 -0.11
C GLY A 28 -0.05 17.52 0.57
N SER A 29 -0.81 16.46 0.28
CA SER A 29 -2.04 16.17 1.04
C SER A 29 -1.73 15.69 2.47
N ASP A 30 -2.69 15.83 3.39
CA ASP A 30 -2.58 15.29 4.77
C ASP A 30 -3.17 13.88 4.91
N LEU A 31 -3.47 13.23 3.79
CA LEU A 31 -4.05 11.89 3.82
C LEU A 31 -3.00 10.87 4.30
N VAL A 32 -3.32 10.17 5.40
CA VAL A 32 -2.47 9.15 6.05
C VAL A 32 -2.95 7.71 5.84
N PHE A 33 -4.22 7.54 5.45
CA PHE A 33 -4.83 6.24 5.19
C PHE A 33 -5.14 6.05 3.72
N CYS A 34 -4.93 4.83 3.21
CA CYS A 34 -5.41 4.47 1.87
C CYS A 34 -6.94 4.54 1.80
N ALA A 35 -7.50 4.68 0.60
CA ALA A 35 -8.95 4.82 0.38
C ALA A 35 -9.79 3.77 1.13
N THR A 36 -9.35 2.51 1.12
CA THR A 36 -10.04 1.43 1.84
C THR A 36 -10.00 1.63 3.35
N CYS A 37 -8.85 1.99 3.92
CA CYS A 37 -8.74 2.24 5.36
C CYS A 37 -9.50 3.51 5.77
N ALA A 38 -9.54 4.53 4.92
CA ALA A 38 -10.32 5.75 5.17
C ALA A 38 -11.82 5.46 5.31
N LEU A 39 -12.39 4.61 4.45
CA LEU A 39 -13.80 4.19 4.57
C LEU A 39 -14.09 3.44 5.87
N VAL A 40 -13.18 2.57 6.30
CA VAL A 40 -13.31 1.86 7.59
C VAL A 40 -13.24 2.85 8.76
N MET A 41 -12.28 3.78 8.74
CA MET A 41 -12.14 4.80 9.79
C MET A 41 -13.33 5.75 9.84
N ALA A 42 -13.98 6.00 8.71
CA ALA A 42 -15.22 6.77 8.62
C ALA A 42 -16.47 5.97 9.01
N GLY A 43 -16.34 4.68 9.37
CA GLY A 43 -17.49 3.81 9.69
C GLY A 43 -18.36 3.46 8.49
N LEU A 44 -17.89 3.74 7.26
CA LEU A 44 -18.62 3.53 6.02
C LEU A 44 -18.41 2.13 5.43
N ALA A 45 -17.44 1.38 5.95
CA ALA A 45 -17.15 0.02 5.52
C ALA A 45 -16.80 -0.89 6.73
N PRO A 46 -17.16 -2.18 6.68
CA PRO A 46 -16.70 -3.14 7.67
C PRO A 46 -15.18 -3.29 7.60
N ASN A 47 -14.57 -3.71 8.72
CA ASN A 47 -13.12 -3.81 8.86
C ASN A 47 -12.46 -4.54 7.67
N SER A 48 -11.65 -3.80 6.91
CA SER A 48 -11.06 -4.18 5.62
C SER A 48 -9.96 -5.22 5.68
N ARG A 49 -9.83 -6.02 6.75
CA ARG A 49 -8.82 -7.09 6.84
C ARG A 49 -8.95 -8.12 5.71
N PHE A 50 -10.04 -8.08 4.94
CA PHE A 50 -10.36 -9.00 3.85
C PHE A 50 -10.58 -8.33 2.48
N LEU A 51 -10.50 -7.00 2.37
CA LEU A 51 -10.81 -6.28 1.11
C LEU A 51 -9.59 -5.90 0.29
N ASN A 52 -8.38 -6.18 0.78
CA ASN A 52 -7.16 -6.01 0.00
C ASN A 52 -6.67 -7.37 -0.51
N PRO A 53 -6.89 -7.73 -1.79
CA PRO A 53 -6.37 -8.98 -2.34
C PRO A 53 -4.83 -9.07 -2.28
N ARG A 54 -4.12 -7.94 -2.13
CA ARG A 54 -2.66 -7.94 -1.91
C ARG A 54 -2.25 -8.31 -0.48
N GLN A 55 -3.17 -8.32 0.49
CA GLN A 55 -2.88 -8.79 1.85
C GLN A 55 -3.22 -10.26 2.04
N SER A 56 -4.14 -10.82 1.25
CA SER A 56 -4.39 -12.28 1.20
C SER A 56 -3.32 -13.03 0.43
N ALA A 57 -2.57 -12.36 -0.46
CA ALA A 57 -1.22 -12.77 -0.78
C ALA A 57 -0.33 -12.41 0.42
N GLY A 58 -0.56 -13.07 1.54
CA GLY A 58 0.46 -13.15 2.56
C GLY A 58 1.74 -13.53 1.85
N PHE A 59 2.85 -12.96 2.29
CA PHE A 59 4.08 -13.73 2.31
C PHE A 59 3.67 -15.06 2.97
N GLN A 60 3.33 -16.08 2.17
CA GLN A 60 3.64 -17.44 2.56
C GLN A 60 5.12 -17.31 2.84
N ALA A 61 5.47 -17.29 4.13
CA ALA A 61 6.85 -17.23 4.57
C ALA A 61 7.60 -18.19 3.64
N GLY A 62 8.39 -17.64 2.72
CA GLY A 62 9.13 -18.45 1.79
C GLY A 62 9.85 -19.46 2.65
N ASP A 63 9.67 -20.74 2.30
CA ASP A 63 10.22 -21.85 3.07
C ASP A 63 11.63 -21.47 3.55
N PRO A 64 11.89 -21.37 4.87
CA PRO A 64 13.20 -20.95 5.39
C PRO A 64 14.33 -21.87 4.89
N THR A 65 13.99 -23.02 4.34
CA THR A 65 14.92 -23.96 3.71
C THR A 65 15.52 -23.44 2.40
N PHE A 66 14.84 -22.55 1.66
CA PHE A 66 15.36 -22.02 0.37
C PHE A 66 16.71 -21.31 0.52
N TRP A 67 16.93 -20.58 1.62
CA TRP A 67 18.19 -19.90 1.90
C TRP A 67 19.25 -20.79 2.56
N SER A 68 18.87 -22.00 3.00
CA SER A 68 19.75 -22.90 3.74
C SER A 68 20.59 -23.81 2.82
N GLU A 69 20.12 -24.12 1.61
CA GLU A 69 20.78 -25.10 0.72
C GLU A 69 21.63 -24.50 -0.41
N GLY A 70 21.88 -23.18 -0.39
CA GLY A 70 22.72 -22.54 -1.42
C GLY A 70 22.01 -22.49 -2.78
N GLY A 71 21.09 -21.54 -2.93
CA GLY A 71 20.44 -21.27 -4.21
C GLY A 71 21.47 -20.86 -5.26
N ASN A 72 21.65 -21.70 -6.29
CA ASN A 72 22.44 -21.35 -7.46
C ASN A 72 21.68 -20.32 -8.30
N ALA A 73 22.36 -19.24 -8.66
CA ALA A 73 21.88 -18.17 -9.53
C ALA A 73 21.63 -18.65 -10.97
#